data_AF-A0A6B1F8D9-F1
#
_entry.id   AF-A0A6B1F8D9-F1
#
_cell.length_a   1.000
_cell.length_b   1.000
_cell.length_c   1.000
_cell.angle_alpha   90.00
_cell.angle_beta   90.00
_cell.angle_gamma   90.00
#
_symmetry.space_group_name_H-M   'P 1'
#
loop_
_entity.id
_entity.type
_entity.pdbx_description
1 polymer ?
#
loop_
_entity_poly.entity_id
_entity_poly.type
_entity_poly.pdbx_seq_one_letter_code
_entity_poly.pdbx_strand_id
1 'polypeptide(L)'
;PPPLSALAELAAYRAVNRDMLYGTGPASMLARCAVSLPAGLDDHGMPVGLQLIGRTGADHALLARAVAAEAVLGTNRERLGVPPRVA
;
A
#
# COMPACT_ATOMS: atom_id res chain seq x y z
N PRO A 1 -4.56 6.88 -10.27
CA PRO A 1 -4.93 7.90 -9.24
C PRO A 1 -5.14 9.26 -9.90
N PRO A 2 -6.01 10.14 -9.38
CA PRO A 2 -6.20 11.47 -9.94
C PRO A 2 -4.93 12.34 -9.76
N PRO A 3 -4.70 13.33 -10.65
CA PRO A 3 -3.59 14.26 -10.49
C PRO A 3 -3.80 15.16 -9.26
N LEU A 4 -2.71 15.61 -8.65
CA LEU A 4 -2.77 16.43 -7.42
C LEU A 4 -3.53 17.75 -7.63
N SER A 5 -3.42 18.35 -8.81
CA SER A 5 -4.16 19.57 -9.18
C SER A 5 -5.68 19.40 -9.12
N ALA A 6 -6.20 18.18 -9.33
CA ALA A 6 -7.62 17.88 -9.21
C ALA A 6 -8.10 17.82 -7.74
N LEU A 7 -7.20 17.92 -6.76
CA LEU A 7 -7.48 17.86 -5.33
C LEU A 7 -7.43 19.24 -4.64
N ALA A 8 -7.39 20.33 -5.40
CA ALA A 8 -7.30 21.69 -4.87
C ALA A 8 -8.51 22.07 -3.98
N GLU A 9 -9.70 21.59 -4.35
CA GLU A 9 -10.93 21.83 -3.59
C GLU A 9 -11.12 20.79 -2.47
N LEU A 10 -11.45 21.28 -1.27
CA LEU A 10 -11.57 20.42 -0.08
C LEU A 10 -12.60 19.29 -0.25
N ALA A 11 -13.72 19.57 -0.93
CA ALA A 11 -14.74 18.55 -1.19
C ALA A 11 -14.23 17.42 -2.09
N ALA A 12 -13.49 17.77 -3.15
CA ALA A 12 -12.86 16.81 -4.06
C ALA A 12 -11.79 15.99 -3.32
N TYR A 13 -10.94 16.66 -2.53
CA TYR A 13 -9.96 15.99 -1.67
C TYR A 13 -10.63 14.99 -0.73
N ARG A 14 -11.70 15.38 -0.01
CA ARG A 14 -12.38 14.50 0.95
C ARG A 14 -12.94 13.24 0.29
N ALA A 15 -13.55 13.38 -0.89
CA ALA A 15 -14.09 12.26 -1.63
C ALA A 15 -12.98 11.27 -2.03
N VAL A 16 -11.92 11.77 -2.67
CA VAL A 16 -10.79 10.92 -3.11
C VAL A 16 -10.04 10.31 -1.93
N ASN A 17 -9.79 11.10 -0.87
CA ASN A 17 -9.05 10.66 0.30
C ASN A 17 -9.78 9.53 1.04
N ARG A 18 -11.12 9.54 1.09
CA ARG A 18 -11.89 8.43 1.65
C ARG A 18 -11.63 7.14 0.88
N ASP A 19 -11.63 7.21 -0.45
CA ASP A 19 -11.43 6.02 -1.29
C ASP A 19 -9.97 5.52 -1.18
N MET A 20 -8.99 6.44 -1.08
CA MET A 20 -7.58 6.09 -0.83
C MET A 20 -7.35 5.45 0.54
N LEU A 21 -8.05 5.92 1.58
CA LEU A 21 -7.92 5.42 2.95
C LEU A 21 -8.81 4.22 3.25
N TYR A 22 -9.68 3.80 2.31
CA TYR A 22 -10.58 2.67 2.52
C TYR A 22 -9.83 1.42 3.00
N GLY A 23 -8.67 1.13 2.39
CA GLY A 23 -7.86 -0.03 2.75
C GLY A 23 -7.01 0.15 4.01
N THR A 24 -6.58 1.36 4.36
CA THR A 24 -5.59 1.61 5.45
C THR A 24 -6.22 2.16 6.73
N GLY A 25 -7.30 2.93 6.61
CA GLY A 25 -7.99 3.60 7.72
C GLY A 25 -8.43 2.64 8.82
N PRO A 26 -9.10 1.51 8.52
CA PRO A 26 -9.53 0.56 9.55
C PRO A 26 -8.37 0.01 10.39
N ALA A 27 -7.20 -0.23 9.79
CA ALA A 27 -6.03 -0.74 10.51
C ALA A 27 -5.53 0.27 11.55
N SER A 28 -5.43 1.55 11.18
CA SER A 28 -5.03 2.63 12.09
C SER A 28 -6.04 2.84 13.21
N MET A 29 -7.34 2.90 12.89
CA MET A 29 -8.40 3.14 13.88
C MET A 29 -8.50 2.02 14.93
N LEU A 30 -8.20 0.78 14.53
CA LEU A 30 -8.28 -0.39 15.41
C LEU A 30 -6.92 -0.78 16.02
N ALA A 31 -5.89 0.07 15.88
CA ALA A 31 -4.53 -0.20 16.33
C ALA A 31 -4.02 -1.59 15.90
N ARG A 32 -4.28 -1.98 14.64
CA ARG A 32 -3.80 -3.24 14.05
C ARG A 32 -2.40 -3.05 13.47
N CYS A 33 -1.61 -4.11 13.46
CA CYS A 33 -0.42 -4.13 12.60
C CYS A 33 -0.84 -4.35 11.15
N ALA A 34 -0.21 -3.65 10.22
CA ALA A 34 -0.47 -3.77 8.80
C ALA A 34 0.82 -3.57 7.99
N VAL A 35 0.94 -4.27 6.88
CA VAL A 35 2.07 -4.15 5.95
C VAL A 35 1.54 -4.13 4.52
N SER A 36 2.14 -3.29 3.67
CA SER A 36 1.80 -3.21 2.24
C SER A 36 2.94 -3.81 1.42
N LEU A 37 2.61 -4.73 0.53
CA LEU A 37 3.53 -5.41 -0.37
C LEU A 37 3.27 -4.97 -1.81
N PRO A 38 4.30 -4.88 -2.67
CA PRO A 38 4.11 -4.56 -4.07
C PRO A 38 3.50 -5.78 -4.80
N ALA A 39 2.31 -5.61 -5.36
CA ALA A 39 1.66 -6.64 -6.17
C ALA A 39 2.07 -6.56 -7.65
N GLY A 40 2.55 -5.40 -8.10
CA GLY A 40 2.98 -5.16 -9.48
C GLY A 40 2.57 -3.78 -9.98
N LEU A 41 2.51 -3.64 -11.30
CA LEU A 41 2.00 -2.46 -11.99
C LEU A 41 0.65 -2.79 -12.63
N ASP A 42 -0.26 -1.83 -12.66
CA ASP A 42 -1.48 -1.92 -13.47
C ASP A 42 -1.20 -1.66 -14.96
N ASP A 43 -2.25 -1.70 -15.78
CA ASP A 43 -2.18 -1.49 -17.24
C ASP A 43 -1.68 -0.08 -17.63
N HIS A 44 -1.66 0.87 -16.69
CA HIS A 44 -1.15 2.22 -16.87
C HIS A 44 0.24 2.40 -16.28
N GLY A 45 0.89 1.33 -15.81
CA GLY A 45 2.21 1.40 -15.19
C GLY A 45 2.19 1.97 -13.76
N MET A 46 1.03 2.02 -13.10
CA MET A 46 0.91 2.52 -11.74
C MET A 46 1.13 1.39 -10.72
N PRO A 47 1.91 1.63 -9.65
CA PRO A 47 2.12 0.63 -8.60
C PRO A 47 0.82 0.22 -7.88
N VAL A 48 0.61 -1.09 -7.76
CA VAL A 48 -0.48 -1.68 -6.99
C VAL A 48 0.08 -2.36 -5.74
N GLY A 49 -0.53 -2.09 -4.59
CA GLY A 49 -0.15 -2.68 -3.30
C GLY A 49 -1.16 -3.73 -2.80
N LEU A 50 -0.67 -4.79 -2.18
CA LEU A 50 -1.44 -5.74 -1.38
C LEU A 50 -1.22 -5.45 0.11
N GLN A 51 -2.29 -5.15 0.84
CA GLN A 51 -2.20 -4.91 2.29
C GLN A 51 -2.58 -6.16 3.08
N LEU A 52 -1.70 -6.56 4.00
CA LEU A 52 -1.98 -7.61 4.98
C LEU A 52 -2.18 -6.96 6.35
N ILE A 53 -3.28 -7.30 7.02
CA ILE A 53 -3.63 -6.77 8.35
C ILE A 53 -3.59 -7.92 9.37
N GLY A 54 -2.81 -7.71 10.42
CA GLY A 54 -2.65 -8.66 11.53
C GLY A 54 -3.42 -8.27 12.79
N ARG A 55 -3.16 -9.01 13.87
CA ARG A 55 -3.64 -8.67 15.22
C ARG A 55 -2.73 -7.59 15.82
N THR A 56 -3.28 -6.76 16.70
CA THR A 56 -2.49 -5.77 17.47
C THR A 56 -1.29 -6.46 18.16
N GLY A 57 -0.10 -5.87 18.01
CA GLY A 57 1.16 -6.37 18.60
C GLY A 57 1.73 -7.65 17.98
N ALA A 58 1.22 -8.08 16.82
CA ALA A 58 1.65 -9.31 16.14
C ALA A 58 2.57 -9.07 14.94
N ASP A 59 3.36 -7.99 14.96
CA ASP A 59 4.19 -7.52 13.85
C ASP A 59 5.14 -8.59 13.32
N HIS A 60 5.85 -9.32 14.19
CA HIS A 60 6.75 -10.40 13.76
C HIS A 60 6.01 -11.51 12.99
N ALA A 61 4.82 -11.89 13.47
CA ALA A 61 4.00 -12.90 12.79
C ALA A 61 3.44 -12.38 11.46
N LEU A 62 3.10 -11.09 11.39
CA LEU A 62 2.66 -10.45 10.15
C LEU A 62 3.81 -10.37 9.13
N LEU A 63 5.01 -10.00 9.55
CA LEU A 63 6.21 -9.95 8.70
C LEU A 63 6.59 -11.35 8.19
N ALA A 64 6.50 -12.39 9.01
CA ALA A 64 6.73 -13.77 8.55
C ALA A 64 5.76 -14.16 7.42
N ARG A 65 4.49 -13.75 7.53
CA ARG A 65 3.48 -13.95 6.47
C ARG A 65 3.76 -13.09 5.24
N ALA A 66 4.28 -11.89 5.43
CA ALA A 66 4.66 -11.00 4.34
C ALA A 66 5.79 -11.61 3.50
N VAL A 67 6.83 -12.17 4.14
CA VAL A 67 7.91 -12.91 3.46
C VAL A 67 7.35 -14.12 2.69
N ALA A 68 6.41 -14.87 3.29
CA ALA A 68 5.76 -15.98 2.59
C ALA A 68 4.94 -15.49 1.38
N ALA A 69 4.30 -14.33 1.47
CA ALA A 69 3.60 -13.72 0.35
C ALA A 69 4.56 -13.27 -0.75
N GLU A 70 5.71 -12.68 -0.41
CA GLU A 70 6.78 -12.34 -1.37
C GLU A 70 7.33 -13.57 -2.10
N ALA A 71 7.31 -14.77 -1.52
CA ALA A 71 7.73 -15.99 -2.23
C ALA A 71 6.80 -16.35 -3.41
N VAL A 72 5.54 -15.90 -3.37
CA VAL A 72 4.55 -16.10 -4.45
C VAL A 72 4.47 -14.86 -5.33
N LEU A 73 4.46 -13.69 -4.70
CA LEU A 73 4.32 -12.41 -5.34
C LEU A 73 5.63 -11.86 -5.86
N GLY A 74 6.80 -12.41 -5.57
CA GLY A 74 8.07 -11.72 -5.84
C GLY A 74 8.29 -10.50 -4.94
N THR A 75 9.54 -10.08 -4.89
CA THR A 75 10.04 -8.94 -4.10
C THR A 75 9.73 -7.60 -4.77
N ASN A 76 9.91 -6.50 -4.02
CA ASN A 76 9.82 -5.15 -4.55
C ASN A 76 10.66 -4.93 -5.81
N ARG A 77 11.89 -5.43 -5.82
CA ARG A 77 12.80 -5.25 -6.96
C ARG A 77 12.30 -5.97 -8.21
N GLU A 78 11.64 -7.11 -8.04
CA GLU A 78 11.06 -7.89 -9.15
C GLU A 78 9.74 -7.28 -9.63
N ARG A 79 8.96 -6.66 -8.74
CA ARG A 79 7.64 -6.09 -9.07
C ARG A 79 7.65 -4.64 -9.54
N LEU A 80 8.50 -3.80 -8.95
CA LEU A 80 8.54 -2.36 -9.21
C LEU A 80 9.92 -1.89 -9.71
N GLY A 81 10.94 -2.74 -9.70
CA GLY A 81 12.29 -2.40 -10.14
C GLY A 81 13.12 -1.69 -9.06
N VAL A 82 14.11 -0.91 -9.49
CA VAL A 82 15.02 -0.19 -8.59
C VAL A 82 14.55 1.26 -8.48
N PRO A 83 14.30 1.78 -7.27
CA PRO A 83 13.92 3.18 -7.12
C PRO A 83 15.06 4.10 -7.59
N PRO A 84 14.75 5.21 -8.27
CA PRO A 84 15.76 6.18 -8.66
C PRO A 84 16.47 6.72 -7.42
N ARG A 85 17.81 6.68 -7.43
CA ARG A 85 18.63 7.23 -6.36
C ARG A 85 18.94 8.69 -6.69
N VAL A 86 18.64 9.61 -5.78
CA VAL A 86 19.17 10.97 -5.87
C VAL A 86 20.67 10.88 -5.56
N ALA A 87 21.50 11.47 -6.42
CA ALA A 87 22.95 11.55 -6.26
C ALA A 87 23.35 12.52 -5.14
#